data_AF-A0A2S8CII4-F1
#
_entry.id   AF-A0A2S8CII4-F1
#
_cell.length_a   1.000
_cell.length_b   1.000
_cell.length_c   1.000
_cell.angle_alpha   90.00
_cell.angle_beta   90.00
_cell.angle_gamma   90.00
#
_symmetry.space_group_name_H-M   'P 1'
#
loop_
_entity.id
_entity.type
_entity.pdbx_description
1 polymer ?
#
loop_
_entity_poly.entity_id
_entity_poly.type
_entity_poly.pdbx_seq_one_letter_code
_entity_poly.pdbx_strand_id
1 'polypeptide(L)'
;MDYLTFPFRFIGFWLWYIKEFTVANYSVLKDILSRGHDSTPGIAKYPCESESEAHYTLIAALITITPGTLVVGAAANTDEGQRVMYVHGMYNSDADELRADLRDMEERMLRGVMIHPHFFSDRKKEA
;
A
#
# COMPACT_ATOMS: atom_id res chain seq x y z
N MET A 1 26.30 -1.58 5.05
CA MET A 1 26.16 -2.90 4.39
C MET A 1 24.89 -2.96 3.52
N ASP A 2 24.11 -1.88 3.47
CA ASP A 2 22.78 -1.85 2.84
C ASP A 2 22.83 -1.94 1.31
N TYR A 3 23.88 -1.39 0.69
CA TYR A 3 24.09 -1.46 -0.76
C TYR A 3 24.18 -2.90 -1.31
N LEU A 4 24.74 -3.84 -0.55
CA LEU A 4 24.84 -5.24 -0.99
C LEU A 4 23.50 -5.97 -0.89
N THR A 5 22.67 -5.58 0.09
CA THR A 5 21.35 -6.18 0.32
C THR A 5 20.24 -5.57 -0.52
N PHE A 6 20.45 -4.34 -1.03
CA PHE A 6 19.50 -3.61 -1.87
C PHE A 6 18.92 -4.45 -3.02
N PRO A 7 19.73 -5.07 -3.90
CA PRO A 7 19.17 -5.86 -5.01
C PRO A 7 18.31 -7.03 -4.52
N PHE A 8 18.69 -7.69 -3.43
CA PHE A 8 17.91 -8.78 -2.85
C PHE A 8 16.59 -8.30 -2.24
N ARG A 9 16.60 -7.15 -1.56
CA ARG A 9 15.40 -6.52 -1.00
C ARG A 9 14.43 -6.07 -2.08
N PHE A 10 14.95 -5.46 -3.14
CA PHE A 10 14.17 -5.05 -4.30
C PHE A 10 13.51 -6.25 -4.98
N ILE A 11 14.28 -7.30 -5.29
CA ILE A 11 13.75 -8.53 -5.89
C ILE A 11 12.74 -9.20 -4.93
N GLY A 12 13.04 -9.26 -3.64
CA GLY A 12 12.16 -9.84 -2.63
C GLY A 12 10.81 -9.14 -2.54
N PHE A 13 10.82 -7.80 -2.57
CA PHE A 13 9.60 -6.99 -2.63
C PHE A 13 8.78 -7.31 -3.89
N TRP A 14 9.39 -7.31 -5.07
CA TRP A 14 8.67 -7.58 -6.31
C TRP A 14 8.10 -9.01 -6.38
N LEU A 15 8.84 -10.01 -5.92
CA LEU A 15 8.32 -11.39 -5.84
C LEU A 15 7.12 -11.48 -4.90
N TRP A 16 7.19 -10.81 -3.75
CA TRP A 16 6.07 -10.72 -2.82
C TRP A 16 4.88 -9.98 -3.44
N TYR A 17 5.10 -8.84 -4.08
CA TYR A 17 4.03 -8.05 -4.70
C TYR A 17 3.34 -8.80 -5.85
N ILE A 18 4.10 -9.53 -6.69
CA ILE A 18 3.53 -10.37 -7.76
C ILE A 18 2.65 -11.47 -7.18
N LYS A 19 3.07 -12.07 -6.05
CA LYS A 19 2.25 -13.04 -5.32
C LYS A 19 0.95 -12.39 -4.84
N GLU A 20 1.01 -11.25 -4.15
CA GLU A 20 -0.19 -10.56 -3.65
C GLU A 20 -1.12 -10.12 -4.78
N PHE A 21 -0.57 -9.57 -5.86
CA PHE A 21 -1.31 -9.25 -7.08
C PHE A 21 -2.04 -10.48 -7.64
N THR A 22 -1.37 -11.64 -7.69
CA THR A 22 -1.99 -12.89 -8.18
C THR A 22 -3.12 -13.36 -7.26
N VAL A 23 -2.93 -13.27 -5.94
CA VAL A 23 -3.95 -13.62 -4.93
C VAL A 23 -5.17 -12.69 -5.03
N ALA A 24 -4.94 -11.39 -5.20
CA ALA A 24 -6.00 -10.41 -5.39
C ALA A 24 -6.79 -10.67 -6.68
N ASN A 25 -6.12 -11.00 -7.79
CA ASN A 25 -6.79 -11.42 -9.04
C ASN A 25 -7.66 -12.66 -8.84
N TYR A 26 -7.18 -13.65 -8.07
CA TYR A 26 -7.98 -14.85 -7.77
C TYR A 26 -9.23 -14.51 -6.94
N SER A 27 -9.12 -13.59 -5.99
CA SER A 27 -10.25 -13.13 -5.18
C SER A 27 -11.33 -12.46 -6.05
N VAL A 28 -10.91 -11.59 -6.97
CA VAL A 28 -11.81 -10.99 -7.98
C VAL A 28 -12.43 -12.05 -8.88
N LEU A 29 -11.64 -13.00 -9.38
CA LEU A 29 -12.14 -14.08 -10.24
C LEU A 29 -13.18 -14.95 -9.52
N LYS A 30 -12.94 -15.26 -8.24
CA LYS A 30 -13.89 -16.00 -7.39
C LYS A 30 -15.20 -15.24 -7.25
N ASP A 31 -15.15 -13.93 -7.00
CA ASP A 31 -16.35 -13.10 -6.87
C ASP A 31 -17.15 -13.03 -8.18
N ILE A 32 -16.47 -12.94 -9.33
CA ILE A 32 -17.11 -12.96 -10.66
C ILE A 32 -17.80 -14.31 -10.96
N LEU A 33 -17.17 -15.43 -10.58
CA LEU A 33 -17.71 -16.77 -10.85
C LEU A 33 -18.75 -17.22 -9.82
N SER A 34 -18.72 -16.63 -8.62
CA SER A 34 -19.67 -16.86 -7.54
C SER A 34 -21.05 -16.26 -7.87
N ARG A 35 -22.11 -16.89 -7.36
CA ARG A 35 -23.48 -16.32 -7.41
C ARG A 35 -23.76 -15.32 -6.28
N GLY A 36 -22.91 -15.28 -5.26
CA GLY A 36 -22.97 -14.36 -4.14
C GLY A 36 -21.86 -13.31 -4.24
N HIS A 37 -22.21 -12.06 -3.96
CA HIS A 37 -21.27 -10.94 -3.92
C HIS A 37 -20.61 -10.92 -2.54
N ASP A 38 -19.35 -11.34 -2.45
CA ASP A 38 -18.56 -11.36 -1.20
C ASP A 38 -17.86 -10.00 -0.96
N SER A 39 -18.21 -8.96 -1.72
CA SER A 39 -17.59 -7.64 -1.61
C SER A 39 -18.22 -6.79 -0.50
N THR A 40 -17.35 -6.18 0.30
CA THR A 40 -17.65 -5.22 1.37
C THR A 40 -16.96 -3.89 1.05
N PRO A 41 -17.48 -3.12 0.06
CA PRO A 41 -16.83 -1.90 -0.40
C PRO A 41 -16.76 -0.82 0.68
N GLY A 42 -15.59 -0.20 0.83
CA GLY A 42 -15.36 0.88 1.78
C GLY A 42 -14.32 1.89 1.29
N ILE A 43 -14.24 3.06 1.93
CA ILE A 43 -13.20 4.05 1.69
C ILE A 43 -12.48 4.33 3.00
N ALA A 44 -11.16 4.20 3.01
CA ALA A 44 -10.31 4.57 4.13
C ALA A 44 -9.48 5.83 3.81
N LYS A 45 -9.42 6.73 4.78
CA LYS A 45 -8.38 7.78 4.84
C LYS A 45 -7.07 7.11 5.28
N TYR A 46 -6.05 7.13 4.43
CA TYR A 46 -4.77 6.45 4.65
C TYR A 46 -3.61 7.45 4.81
N PRO A 47 -3.05 7.59 6.02
CA PRO A 47 -1.85 8.39 6.27
C PRO A 47 -0.59 7.61 5.85
N CYS A 48 0.15 8.13 4.88
CA CYS A 48 1.28 7.46 4.25
C CYS A 48 2.56 7.59 5.09
N GLU A 49 3.42 6.58 5.07
CA GLU A 49 4.81 6.67 5.55
C GLU A 49 5.76 7.24 4.49
N SER A 50 5.37 7.25 3.22
CA SER A 50 6.16 7.76 2.09
C SER A 50 6.33 9.28 2.16
N GLU A 51 7.55 9.74 2.45
CA GLU A 51 7.84 11.18 2.52
C GLU A 51 8.06 11.83 1.13
N SER A 52 8.68 11.08 0.22
CA SER A 52 8.99 11.52 -1.16
C SER A 52 7.78 11.41 -2.08
N GLU A 53 7.61 12.39 -2.98
CA GLU A 53 6.60 12.38 -4.05
C GLU A 53 6.69 11.12 -4.92
N ALA A 54 7.91 10.63 -5.19
CA ALA A 54 8.13 9.45 -6.01
C ALA A 54 7.60 8.18 -5.32
N HIS A 55 7.88 8.02 -4.02
CA HIS A 55 7.40 6.87 -3.25
C HIS A 55 5.88 6.94 -3.02
N TYR A 56 5.34 8.13 -2.77
CA TYR A 56 3.91 8.37 -2.65
C TYR A 56 3.15 8.00 -3.95
N THR A 57 3.72 8.38 -5.10
CA THR A 57 3.15 8.02 -6.41
C THR A 57 3.28 6.52 -6.69
N LEU A 58 4.41 5.91 -6.31
CA LEU A 58 4.65 4.49 -6.50
C LEU A 58 3.64 3.65 -5.69
N ILE A 59 3.45 3.94 -4.40
CA ILE A 59 2.47 3.19 -3.59
C ILE A 59 1.06 3.40 -4.12
N ALA A 60 0.71 4.61 -4.56
CA ALA A 60 -0.60 4.87 -5.17
C ALA A 60 -0.83 4.03 -6.44
N ALA A 61 0.20 3.88 -7.28
CA ALA A 61 0.13 3.03 -8.47
C ALA A 61 -0.01 1.54 -8.11
N LEU A 62 0.75 1.05 -7.13
CA LEU A 62 0.68 -0.34 -6.67
C LEU A 62 -0.70 -0.68 -6.08
N ILE A 63 -1.26 0.21 -5.25
CA ILE A 63 -2.62 0.07 -4.72
C ILE A 63 -3.63 0.00 -5.88
N THR A 64 -3.50 0.88 -6.87
CA THR A 64 -4.45 0.92 -8.00
C THR A 64 -4.33 -0.29 -8.92
N ILE A 65 -3.14 -0.89 -9.04
CA ILE A 65 -2.91 -2.10 -9.83
C ILE A 65 -3.42 -3.34 -9.09
N THR A 66 -3.43 -3.33 -7.76
CA THR A 66 -3.91 -4.45 -6.95
C THR A 66 -5.44 -4.59 -7.09
N PRO A 67 -5.94 -5.69 -7.67
CA PRO A 67 -7.38 -5.85 -7.88
C PRO A 67 -8.16 -5.82 -6.57
N GLY A 68 -9.29 -5.11 -6.55
CA GLY A 68 -10.07 -4.92 -5.33
C GLY A 68 -9.68 -3.69 -4.52
N THR A 69 -8.67 -2.92 -4.94
CA THR A 69 -8.33 -1.62 -4.37
C THR A 69 -8.19 -0.53 -5.44
N LEU A 70 -8.41 0.73 -5.04
CA LEU A 70 -8.30 1.89 -5.92
C LEU A 70 -7.94 3.14 -5.11
N VAL A 71 -6.96 3.92 -5.57
CA VAL A 71 -6.73 5.26 -5.02
C VAL A 71 -7.78 6.22 -5.60
N VAL A 72 -8.60 6.80 -4.72
CA VAL A 72 -9.62 7.79 -5.09
C VAL A 72 -8.98 9.15 -5.35
N GLY A 73 -8.00 9.52 -4.53
CA GLY A 73 -7.27 10.77 -4.70
C GLY A 73 -6.41 11.13 -3.49
N ALA A 74 -5.57 12.14 -3.68
CA ALA A 74 -4.81 12.76 -2.60
C ALA A 74 -5.73 13.61 -1.72
N ALA A 75 -5.51 13.57 -0.41
CA ALA A 75 -6.14 14.46 0.55
C ALA A 75 -5.16 15.58 0.94
N ALA A 76 -5.65 16.57 1.70
CA ALA A 76 -4.78 17.54 2.33
C ALA A 76 -3.81 16.83 3.29
N ASN A 77 -2.56 17.30 3.32
CA ASN A 77 -1.56 16.82 4.27
C ASN A 77 -2.03 17.11 5.71
N THR A 78 -1.56 16.31 6.66
CA THR A 78 -1.78 16.60 8.09
C THR A 78 -1.06 17.89 8.49
N ASP A 79 -1.39 18.45 9.66
CA ASP A 79 -0.70 19.61 10.22
C ASP A 79 0.81 19.37 10.41
N GLU A 80 1.20 18.09 10.56
CA GLU A 80 2.59 17.63 10.67
C GLU A 80 3.26 17.42 9.29
N GLY A 81 2.55 17.68 8.19
CA GLY A 81 3.05 17.50 6.83
C GLY A 81 2.98 16.07 6.28
N GLN A 82 2.29 15.16 6.97
CA GLN A 82 2.11 13.78 6.50
C GLN A 82 1.18 13.76 5.29
N ARG A 83 1.60 13.07 4.22
CA ARG A 83 0.78 12.86 3.03
C ARG A 83 -0.34 11.88 3.32
N VAL A 84 -1.50 12.14 2.74
CA VAL A 84 -2.71 11.33 2.95
C VAL A 84 -3.38 11.06 1.61
N MET A 85 -3.86 9.84 1.41
CA MET A 85 -4.72 9.48 0.28
C MET A 85 -6.02 8.83 0.75
N TYR A 86 -7.06 8.94 -0.06
CA TYR A 86 -8.28 8.16 0.10
C TYR A 86 -8.19 6.92 -0.78
N VAL A 87 -8.37 5.76 -0.15
CA VAL A 87 -8.30 4.46 -0.82
C VAL A 87 -9.62 3.76 -0.69
N HIS A 88 -10.14 3.29 -1.81
CA HIS A 88 -11.28 2.39 -1.89
C HIS A 88 -10.80 0.94 -1.85
N GLY A 89 -11.43 0.10 -1.05
CA GLY A 89 -11.21 -1.34 -0.99
C GLY A 89 -12.53 -2.11 -1.12
N MET A 90 -12.48 -3.31 -1.69
CA MET A 90 -13.66 -4.15 -1.96
C MET A 90 -13.79 -5.36 -1.03
N TYR A 91 -12.69 -5.85 -0.45
CA TYR A 91 -12.66 -7.16 0.23
C TYR A 91 -12.19 -7.07 1.69
N ASN A 92 -12.15 -5.87 2.25
CA ASN A 92 -11.80 -5.64 3.65
C ASN A 92 -13.08 -5.52 4.49
N SER A 93 -13.06 -6.07 5.70
CA SER A 93 -14.19 -6.08 6.64
C SER A 93 -14.50 -4.68 7.15
N ASP A 94 -13.46 -3.86 7.33
CA ASP A 94 -13.57 -2.47 7.77
C ASP A 94 -12.40 -1.60 7.25
N ALA A 95 -12.45 -0.31 7.61
CA ALA A 95 -11.44 0.65 7.19
C ALA A 95 -10.08 0.46 7.88
N ASP A 96 -10.02 -0.22 9.02
CA ASP A 96 -8.77 -0.44 9.76
C ASP A 96 -8.00 -1.64 9.20
N GLU A 97 -8.71 -2.70 8.80
CA GLU A 97 -8.14 -3.81 8.02
C GLU A 97 -7.55 -3.31 6.71
N LEU A 98 -8.30 -2.48 5.95
CA LEU A 98 -7.77 -1.86 4.74
C LEU A 98 -6.50 -1.02 5.02
N ARG A 99 -6.48 -0.22 6.09
CA ARG A 99 -5.28 0.55 6.45
C ARG A 99 -4.10 -0.33 6.81
N ALA A 100 -4.33 -1.46 7.48
CA ALA A 100 -3.28 -2.40 7.85
C ALA A 100 -2.62 -3.03 6.62
N ASP A 101 -3.43 -3.48 5.65
CA ASP A 101 -2.94 -4.04 4.39
C ASP A 101 -2.13 -3.02 3.58
N LEU A 102 -2.65 -1.78 3.49
CA LEU A 102 -1.96 -0.67 2.83
C LEU A 102 -0.63 -0.34 3.53
N ARG A 103 -0.59 -0.40 4.87
CA ARG A 103 0.63 -0.17 5.66
C ARG A 103 1.67 -1.25 5.43
N ASP A 104 1.30 -2.53 5.45
CA ASP A 104 2.23 -3.64 5.16
C ASP A 104 2.80 -3.52 3.74
N MET A 105 1.95 -3.21 2.75
CA MET A 105 2.38 -2.98 1.37
C MET A 105 3.35 -1.80 1.27
N GLU A 106 3.03 -0.66 1.87
CA GLU A 106 3.89 0.52 1.85
C GLU A 106 5.23 0.26 2.54
N GLU A 107 5.23 -0.38 3.72
CA GLU A 107 6.46 -0.68 4.44
C GLU A 107 7.37 -1.63 3.65
N ARG A 108 6.81 -2.67 3.03
CA ARG A 108 7.57 -3.60 2.19
C ARG A 108 8.12 -2.91 0.95
N MET A 109 7.31 -2.07 0.31
CA MET A 109 7.73 -1.26 -0.84
C MET A 109 8.90 -0.37 -0.43
N LEU A 110 8.74 0.43 0.61
CA LEU A 110 9.76 1.35 1.13
C LEU A 110 11.06 0.62 1.50
N ARG A 111 10.97 -0.54 2.17
CA ARG A 111 12.15 -1.37 2.46
C ARG A 111 12.77 -2.00 1.20
N GLY A 112 11.98 -2.27 0.17
CA GLY A 112 12.46 -2.86 -1.09
C GLY A 112 13.14 -1.85 -2.01
N VAL A 113 12.62 -0.62 -2.08
CA VAL A 113 13.05 0.38 -3.06
C VAL A 113 14.00 1.44 -2.50
N MET A 114 14.07 1.60 -1.18
CA MET A 114 15.04 2.52 -0.55
C MET A 114 16.33 1.81 -0.14
N ILE A 115 17.45 2.49 -0.38
CA ILE A 115 18.76 2.08 0.15
C ILE A 115 18.79 2.27 1.66
N HIS A 116 18.32 3.42 2.14
CA HIS A 116 18.18 3.75 3.56
C HIS A 116 16.70 4.01 3.86
N PRO A 117 15.97 2.99 4.36
CA PRO A 117 14.56 3.16 4.63
C PRO A 117 14.36 4.15 5.77
N HIS A 118 13.51 5.14 5.52
CA HIS A 118 13.03 6.10 6.50
C HIS A 118 11.51 6.19 6.33
N PHE A 119 10.80 6.20 7.45
CA PHE A 119 9.36 6.32 7.50
C PHE A 119 8.99 7.68 8.10
N PHE A 120 7.86 8.25 7.68
CA PHE A 120 7.36 9.49 8.28
C PHE A 120 7.24 9.38 9.81
N SER A 121 6.82 8.22 10.30
CA SER A 121 6.74 7.90 11.73
C SER A 121 8.09 7.87 12.46
N ASP A 122 9.22 7.71 11.77
CA ASP A 122 10.55 7.82 12.37
C ASP A 122 10.91 9.28 12.64
N ARG A 123 10.67 10.16 11.66
CA ARG A 123 10.87 11.61 11.80
C ARG A 123 10.09 12.18 13.00
N LYS A 124 8.85 11.71 13.19
CA LYS A 124 8.00 12.15 14.30
C LYS A 124 8.55 11.78 15.68
N LYS A 125 9.33 10.70 15.80
CA LYS A 125 9.93 10.28 17.09
C LYS A 125 11.18 11.10 17.44
N GLU A 126 11.80 11.74 16.45
CA GLU A 126 13.04 12.51 16.60
C GLU A 126 12.78 14.02 16.83
N ALA A 127 11.54 14.48 16.66
CA ALA A 127 11.08 15.86 16.84
C ALA A 127 10.37 16.06 18.19
#